data_AF-A0A1F8BYN8-F1
#
_entry.id   AF-A0A1F8BYN8-F1
#
_cell.length_a   1.000
_cell.length_b   1.000
_cell.length_c   1.000
_cell.angle_alpha   90.00
_cell.angle_beta   90.00
_cell.angle_gamma   90.00
#
_symmetry.space_group_name_H-M   'P 1'
#
loop_
_entity.id
_entity.type
_entity.pdbx_description
1 polymer ?
#
loop_
_entity_poly.entity_id
_entity_poly.type
_entity_poly.pdbx_seq_one_letter_code
_entity_poly.pdbx_strand_id
1 'polypeptide(L)'
;MLIAQFVLVNSHFVVSLLAALVLFAIFWLYFDAWLNNKDLKQSLPFLGFLLLSISFVAQALILEQELLAQPLLGAQTLSTLKSIFRIGGYLALILGQTALPLQPLPGYREKGGKTKAAPVVFFAAGLSVTQLLAFSYPILAALTGVFYLRRATKGLEHHLKPLALAFFILSFSELTGLASVFRTTDDIILSKIVAPFGVVWIVERIVLITSLYFFGKWAWSYLLKRFESQLFIIFTTSTLLIFLVTAVSFTFAILRNVQADLSGALKTDVGVLGYTIESKKSEVLSDTEVVAQNPLIAPSLKETDLKALADIAVPTLLAKKASNLILTSSTGQVILRAEDTQRQGDSLSDDIIIKRAIAGEKVSSATVHEGATAPVVSIRAGAPITSEGEVIGAAMVGVDIDNAFVDGVKKATGLETSIYADSVRSATTILAPDGKSRFIGIKEENEEVKKTVLGEGNIYSGSVKILNVPYYAVFAPLKNIDGNPIGMLFVGKPEVSLLSTASRSIEITFITTTILLILSVFPSYLISKYITSQIK
;
A
#
# COMPACT_ATOMS: atom_id res chain seq x y z
N MET A 1 6.96 4.54 3.44
CA MET A 1 6.51 3.22 3.97
C MET A 1 6.26 2.24 2.83
N LEU A 2 5.58 2.68 1.77
CA LEU A 2 5.24 1.89 0.58
C LEU A 2 6.44 1.22 -0.13
N ILE A 3 7.54 1.95 -0.36
CA ILE A 3 8.74 1.41 -1.03
C ILE A 3 9.38 0.26 -0.21
N ALA A 4 9.42 0.40 1.12
CA ALA A 4 10.01 -0.62 1.98
C ALA A 4 9.20 -1.92 1.95
N GLN A 5 7.87 -1.85 2.05
CA GLN A 5 6.99 -3.01 1.90
C GLN A 5 7.15 -3.66 0.53
N PHE A 6 7.22 -2.85 -0.53
CA PHE A 6 7.44 -3.33 -1.89
C PHE A 6 8.78 -4.08 -2.06
N VAL A 7 9.87 -3.58 -1.48
CA VAL A 7 11.18 -4.26 -1.49
C VAL A 7 11.10 -5.59 -0.75
N LEU A 8 10.38 -5.65 0.37
CA LEU A 8 10.24 -6.87 1.16
C LEU A 8 9.37 -7.92 0.47
N VAL A 9 8.33 -7.52 -0.26
CA VAL A 9 7.54 -8.42 -1.14
C VAL A 9 8.42 -9.05 -2.21
N ASN A 10 9.22 -8.25 -2.91
CA ASN A 10 10.14 -8.78 -3.93
C ASN A 10 11.22 -9.66 -3.31
N SER A 11 11.72 -9.32 -2.12
CA SER A 11 12.71 -10.12 -1.40
C SER A 11 12.14 -11.49 -1.02
N HIS A 12 10.88 -11.55 -0.58
CA HIS A 12 10.18 -12.81 -0.31
C HIS A 12 10.12 -13.72 -1.52
N PHE A 13 9.72 -13.16 -2.67
CA PHE A 13 9.63 -13.88 -3.94
C PHE A 13 11.00 -14.43 -4.36
N VAL A 14 12.03 -13.58 -4.35
CA VAL A 14 13.41 -13.94 -4.70
C VAL A 14 13.96 -15.05 -3.80
N VAL A 15 13.87 -14.89 -2.47
CA VAL A 15 14.41 -15.88 -1.52
C VAL A 15 13.68 -17.21 -1.63
N SER A 16 12.36 -17.19 -1.85
CA SER A 16 11.57 -18.42 -2.01
C SER A 16 11.91 -19.17 -3.30
N LEU A 17 12.12 -18.47 -4.42
CA LEU A 17 12.55 -19.10 -5.67
C LEU A 17 14.00 -19.61 -5.61
N LEU A 18 14.90 -18.88 -4.93
CA LEU A 18 16.25 -19.38 -4.65
C LEU A 18 16.21 -20.65 -3.79
N ALA A 19 15.32 -20.71 -2.80
CA ALA A 19 15.12 -21.92 -2.00
C ALA A 19 14.66 -23.11 -2.87
N ALA A 20 13.69 -22.86 -3.75
CA ALA A 20 13.22 -23.85 -4.70
C ALA A 20 14.34 -24.37 -5.61
N LEU A 21 15.19 -23.48 -6.15
CA LEU A 21 16.32 -23.86 -7.01
C LEU A 21 17.36 -24.69 -6.27
N VAL A 22 17.75 -24.29 -5.06
CA VAL A 22 18.76 -25.03 -4.28
C VAL A 22 18.28 -26.44 -3.97
N LEU A 23 17.01 -26.62 -3.59
CA LEU A 23 16.43 -27.94 -3.35
C LEU A 23 16.22 -28.72 -4.65
N PHE A 24 15.90 -28.05 -5.76
CA PHE A 24 15.83 -28.65 -7.08
C PHE A 24 17.20 -29.20 -7.52
N ALA A 25 18.29 -28.48 -7.27
CA ALA A 25 19.64 -28.95 -7.56
C ALA A 25 19.99 -30.21 -6.75
N ILE A 26 19.56 -30.30 -5.49
CA ILE A 26 19.72 -31.51 -4.67
C ILE A 26 18.86 -32.66 -5.21
N PHE A 27 17.61 -32.39 -5.57
CA PHE A 27 16.73 -33.35 -6.25
C PHE A 27 17.42 -33.91 -7.49
N TRP A 28 17.98 -33.05 -8.34
CA TRP A 28 18.64 -33.45 -9.57
C TRP A 28 19.83 -34.39 -9.30
N LEU A 29 20.65 -34.11 -8.28
CA LEU A 29 21.76 -34.99 -7.91
C LEU A 29 21.29 -36.40 -7.52
N TYR A 30 20.22 -36.51 -6.72
CA TYR A 30 19.67 -37.81 -6.35
C TYR A 30 18.98 -38.51 -7.53
N PHE A 31 18.29 -37.77 -8.39
CA PHE A 31 17.63 -38.29 -9.59
C PHE A 31 18.64 -38.82 -10.61
N ASP A 32 19.70 -38.05 -10.88
CA ASP A 32 20.81 -38.43 -11.76
C ASP A 32 21.58 -39.64 -11.23
N ALA A 33 21.75 -39.77 -9.90
CA ALA A 33 22.28 -41.00 -9.29
C ALA A 33 21.34 -42.21 -9.47
N TRP A 34 20.03 -41.99 -9.34
CA TRP A 34 19.02 -43.04 -9.51
C TRP A 34 18.91 -43.54 -10.96
N LEU A 35 19.03 -42.66 -11.96
CA LEU A 35 19.00 -43.04 -13.38
C LEU A 35 20.01 -44.15 -13.73
N ASN A 36 21.15 -44.18 -13.05
CA ASN A 36 22.19 -45.19 -13.25
C ASN A 36 21.92 -46.51 -12.51
N ASN A 37 21.33 -46.46 -11.31
CA ASN A 37 21.16 -47.64 -10.44
C ASN A 37 19.75 -48.28 -10.52
N LYS A 38 18.73 -47.51 -10.89
CA LYS A 38 17.30 -47.87 -10.99
C LYS A 38 16.67 -48.56 -9.77
N ASP A 39 17.27 -48.41 -8.59
CA ASP A 39 16.74 -48.97 -7.34
C ASP A 39 15.53 -48.16 -6.83
N LEU A 40 14.38 -48.82 -6.67
CA LEU A 40 13.15 -48.21 -6.17
C LEU A 40 13.32 -47.61 -4.77
N LYS A 41 14.19 -48.16 -3.91
CA LYS A 41 14.42 -47.61 -2.56
C LYS A 41 15.19 -46.29 -2.58
N GLN A 42 15.97 -46.05 -3.63
CA GLN A 42 16.71 -44.80 -3.84
C GLN A 42 15.84 -43.69 -4.45
N SER A 43 14.55 -43.96 -4.75
CA SER A 43 13.65 -42.98 -5.33
C SER A 43 13.04 -41.98 -4.33
N LEU A 44 12.86 -42.42 -3.08
CA LEU A 44 12.26 -41.62 -2.00
C LEU A 44 13.01 -40.30 -1.70
N PRO A 45 14.36 -40.28 -1.64
CA PRO A 45 15.10 -39.04 -1.42
C PRO A 45 14.88 -37.98 -2.53
N PHE A 46 14.93 -38.36 -3.81
CA PHE A 46 14.73 -37.38 -4.89
C PHE A 46 13.28 -36.86 -4.88
N LEU A 47 12.29 -37.73 -4.65
CA LEU A 47 10.89 -37.32 -4.57
C LEU A 47 10.68 -36.32 -3.43
N GLY A 48 11.30 -36.56 -2.28
CA GLY A 48 11.24 -35.64 -1.14
C GLY A 48 11.78 -34.25 -1.46
N PHE A 49 12.96 -34.15 -2.09
CA PHE A 49 13.53 -32.86 -2.48
C PHE A 49 12.74 -32.16 -3.59
N LEU A 50 12.14 -32.90 -4.52
CA LEU A 50 11.25 -32.34 -5.54
C LEU A 50 10.01 -31.71 -4.93
N LEU A 51 9.33 -32.42 -4.02
CA LEU A 51 8.15 -31.90 -3.32
C LEU A 51 8.49 -30.68 -2.47
N LEU A 52 9.63 -30.69 -1.77
CA LEU A 52 10.11 -29.51 -1.05
C LEU A 52 10.40 -28.33 -1.98
N SER A 53 11.00 -28.56 -3.16
CA SER A 53 11.22 -27.51 -4.16
C SER A 53 9.89 -26.90 -4.63
N ILE A 54 8.91 -27.73 -5.01
CA ILE A 54 7.57 -27.28 -5.42
C ILE A 54 6.87 -26.51 -4.30
N SER A 55 7.03 -26.92 -3.04
CA SER A 55 6.45 -26.20 -1.91
C SER A 55 7.01 -24.77 -1.75
N PHE A 56 8.30 -24.56 -2.08
CA PHE A 56 8.89 -23.22 -2.08
C PHE A 56 8.49 -22.39 -3.30
N VAL A 57 8.22 -23.01 -4.45
CA VAL A 57 7.59 -22.34 -5.59
C VAL A 57 6.20 -21.83 -5.20
N ALA A 58 5.38 -22.67 -4.56
CA ALA A 58 4.07 -22.25 -4.04
C ALA A 58 4.21 -21.12 -3.01
N GLN A 59 5.20 -21.19 -2.12
CA GLN A 59 5.48 -20.14 -1.13
C GLN A 59 5.88 -18.79 -1.77
N ALA A 60 6.59 -18.82 -2.90
CA ALA A 60 6.98 -17.60 -3.62
C ALA A 60 5.76 -16.82 -4.13
N LEU A 61 4.67 -17.52 -4.48
CA LEU A 61 3.43 -16.92 -5.01
C LEU A 61 2.46 -16.42 -3.92
N ILE A 62 2.72 -16.73 -2.65
CA ILE A 62 1.89 -16.25 -1.54
C ILE A 62 2.31 -14.81 -1.19
N LEU A 63 1.48 -13.84 -1.54
CA LEU A 63 1.60 -12.44 -1.12
C LEU A 63 0.99 -12.26 0.27
N GLU A 64 1.60 -11.43 1.14
CA GLU A 64 1.06 -11.18 2.48
C GLU A 64 -0.28 -10.40 2.40
N GLN A 65 -1.23 -10.78 3.26
CA GLN A 65 -2.67 -10.45 3.16
C GLN A 65 -3.02 -8.94 3.21
N GLU A 66 -2.12 -8.08 3.68
CA GLU A 66 -2.37 -6.63 3.75
C GLU A 66 -2.36 -5.94 2.38
N LEU A 67 -1.85 -6.60 1.35
CA LEU A 67 -1.64 -6.01 0.02
C LEU A 67 -2.75 -6.32 -1.00
N LEU A 68 -3.54 -7.39 -0.80
CA LEU A 68 -4.56 -7.84 -1.77
C LEU A 68 -5.84 -8.33 -1.07
N ALA A 69 -6.97 -7.73 -1.43
CA ALA A 69 -8.29 -8.20 -0.97
C ALA A 69 -8.70 -9.55 -1.62
N GLN A 70 -8.25 -9.84 -2.85
CA GLN A 70 -8.60 -11.07 -3.59
C GLN A 70 -7.45 -11.54 -4.53
N PRO A 71 -6.58 -12.45 -4.08
CA PRO A 71 -5.52 -13.03 -4.93
C PRO A 71 -6.09 -13.91 -6.05
N LEU A 72 -5.44 -13.91 -7.23
CA LEU A 72 -5.81 -14.67 -8.44
C LEU A 72 -6.00 -16.16 -8.17
N LEU A 73 -5.03 -16.77 -7.50
CA LEU A 73 -4.96 -18.21 -7.31
C LEU A 73 -5.64 -18.67 -6.01
N GLY A 74 -6.25 -17.75 -5.26
CA GLY A 74 -6.79 -17.98 -3.93
C GLY A 74 -5.69 -18.28 -2.90
N ALA A 75 -5.48 -17.40 -1.91
CA ALA A 75 -4.45 -17.57 -0.89
C ALA A 75 -4.57 -18.92 -0.15
N GLN A 76 -5.81 -19.38 0.06
CA GLN A 76 -6.08 -20.65 0.71
C GLN A 76 -5.62 -21.86 -0.12
N THR A 77 -5.82 -21.82 -1.44
CA THR A 77 -5.40 -22.89 -2.35
C THR A 77 -3.88 -23.01 -2.37
N LEU A 78 -3.17 -21.89 -2.53
CA LEU A 78 -1.71 -21.86 -2.52
C LEU A 78 -1.14 -22.30 -1.16
N SER A 79 -1.75 -21.88 -0.05
CA SER A 79 -1.34 -22.30 1.29
C SER A 79 -1.55 -23.81 1.52
N THR A 80 -2.67 -24.35 1.02
CA THR A 80 -2.96 -25.78 1.08
C THR A 80 -1.96 -26.58 0.23
N LEU A 81 -1.68 -26.11 -0.99
CA LEU A 81 -0.72 -26.73 -1.89
C LEU A 81 0.70 -26.72 -1.31
N LYS A 82 1.14 -25.58 -0.76
CA LYS A 82 2.38 -25.47 0.02
C LYS A 82 2.41 -26.53 1.12
N SER A 83 1.35 -26.64 1.93
CA SER A 83 1.28 -27.57 3.05
C SER A 83 1.42 -29.04 2.62
N ILE A 84 0.66 -29.43 1.60
CA ILE A 84 0.66 -30.81 1.07
C ILE A 84 2.05 -31.19 0.59
N PHE A 85 2.67 -30.34 -0.24
CA PHE A 85 4.00 -30.62 -0.77
C PHE A 85 5.10 -30.53 0.28
N ARG A 86 5.00 -29.60 1.23
CA ARG A 86 5.97 -29.45 2.33
C ARG A 86 6.00 -30.69 3.22
N ILE A 87 4.83 -31.14 3.68
CA ILE A 87 4.69 -32.32 4.55
C ILE A 87 5.04 -33.59 3.79
N GLY A 88 4.51 -33.76 2.57
CA GLY A 88 4.83 -34.90 1.71
C GLY A 88 6.33 -35.02 1.43
N GLY A 89 7.01 -33.88 1.21
CA GLY A 89 8.46 -33.81 1.01
C GLY A 89 9.24 -34.30 2.23
N TYR A 90 8.93 -33.79 3.43
CA TYR A 90 9.60 -34.25 4.65
C TYR A 90 9.33 -35.73 4.95
N LEU A 91 8.08 -36.20 4.79
CA LEU A 91 7.73 -37.61 5.00
C LEU A 91 8.49 -38.53 4.03
N ALA A 92 8.58 -38.17 2.75
CA ALA A 92 9.34 -38.93 1.76
C ALA A 92 10.83 -39.01 2.11
N LEU A 93 11.42 -37.91 2.58
CA LEU A 93 12.82 -37.90 3.04
C LEU A 93 13.02 -38.80 4.26
N ILE A 94 12.16 -38.69 5.28
CA ILE A 94 12.23 -39.52 6.49
C ILE A 94 12.11 -41.01 6.13
N LEU A 95 11.10 -41.38 5.34
CA LEU A 95 10.89 -42.75 4.88
C LEU A 95 12.08 -43.26 4.06
N GLY A 96 12.61 -42.44 3.14
CA GLY A 96 13.79 -42.76 2.35
C GLY A 96 15.03 -43.03 3.20
N GLN A 97 15.26 -42.25 4.25
CA GLN A 97 16.39 -42.48 5.17
C GLN A 97 16.20 -43.71 6.06
N THR A 98 14.96 -44.13 6.34
CA THR A 98 14.70 -45.37 7.09
C THR A 98 14.77 -46.64 6.23
N ALA A 99 14.49 -46.53 4.93
CA ALA A 99 14.44 -47.67 4.03
C ALA A 99 15.83 -48.13 3.52
N LEU A 100 16.84 -47.26 3.59
CA LEU A 100 18.20 -47.55 3.14
C LEU A 100 19.01 -48.20 4.29
N PRO A 101 19.57 -49.41 4.09
CA PRO A 101 20.37 -50.07 5.11
C PRO A 101 21.65 -49.27 5.39
N LEU A 102 22.01 -49.12 6.67
CA LEU A 102 23.27 -48.50 7.08
C LEU A 102 24.44 -49.40 6.66
N GLN A 103 25.58 -48.81 6.27
CA GLN A 103 26.79 -49.58 6.00
C GLN A 103 27.15 -50.42 7.24
N PRO A 104 27.37 -51.75 7.10
CA PRO A 104 27.72 -52.57 8.24
C PRO A 104 29.11 -52.16 8.75
N LEU A 105 29.21 -51.87 10.06
CA LEU A 105 30.50 -51.59 10.69
C LEU A 105 31.43 -52.81 10.53
N PRO A 106 32.73 -52.62 10.26
CA PRO A 106 33.69 -53.70 10.40
C PRO A 106 33.80 -54.10 11.89
N GLY A 107 33.24 -55.27 12.20
CA GLY A 107 33.52 -56.11 13.36
C GLY A 107 33.56 -55.46 14.75
N TYR A 108 32.40 -55.32 15.41
CA TYR A 108 32.31 -55.56 16.86
C TYR A 108 30.88 -55.92 17.31
N ARG A 109 30.82 -56.96 18.13
CA ARG A 109 29.66 -57.63 18.77
C ARG A 109 28.38 -56.80 18.92
N GLU A 110 27.28 -57.41 18.45
CA GLU A 110 25.91 -57.07 18.85
C GLU A 110 25.74 -57.10 20.37
N LYS A 111 25.21 -56.01 20.93
CA LYS A 111 24.30 -56.08 22.07
C LYS A 111 22.98 -55.45 21.64
N GLY A 112 21.96 -56.30 21.52
CA GLY A 112 20.59 -55.91 21.24
C GLY A 112 20.05 -54.97 22.30
N GLY A 113 19.90 -53.70 21.94
CA GLY A 113 19.09 -52.72 22.65
C GLY A 113 17.91 -52.33 21.77
N LYS A 114 16.73 -52.85 22.07
CA LYS A 114 15.48 -52.39 21.45
C LYS A 114 15.22 -50.94 21.87
N THR A 115 15.57 -49.97 21.04
CA THR A 115 15.07 -48.60 21.20
C THR A 115 13.62 -48.57 20.74
N LYS A 116 12.69 -48.52 21.69
CA LYS A 116 11.29 -48.18 21.42
C LYS A 116 11.25 -46.73 20.93
N ALA A 117 10.73 -46.52 19.72
CA ALA A 117 10.35 -45.19 19.27
C ALA A 117 9.16 -44.73 20.13
N ALA A 118 9.29 -43.59 20.80
CA ALA A 118 8.18 -42.96 21.49
C ALA A 118 7.28 -42.27 20.45
N PRO A 119 5.96 -42.53 20.44
CA PRO A 119 5.04 -41.73 19.65
C PRO A 119 4.87 -40.38 20.36
N VAL A 120 5.29 -39.30 19.70
CA VAL A 120 4.95 -37.94 20.14
C VAL A 120 3.66 -37.55 19.41
N VAL A 121 2.56 -37.54 20.16
CA VAL A 121 1.26 -37.03 19.70
C VAL A 121 1.02 -35.72 20.43
N PHE A 122 0.90 -34.62 19.69
CA PHE A 122 0.40 -33.36 20.23
C PHE A 122 -1.08 -33.22 19.87
N PHE A 123 -1.92 -33.09 20.90
CA PHE A 123 -3.29 -32.60 20.77
C PHE A 123 -3.27 -31.09 20.97
N ALA A 124 -3.84 -30.35 20.01
CA ALA A 124 -4.20 -28.95 20.19
C ALA A 124 -5.63 -28.78 19.67
N ALA A 125 -6.58 -28.66 20.59
CA ALA A 125 -7.97 -28.34 20.28
C ALA A 125 -8.12 -26.82 20.12
N GLY A 126 -8.80 -26.38 19.06
CA GLY A 126 -9.23 -24.98 18.89
C GLY A 126 -8.60 -24.18 17.73
N LEU A 127 -7.68 -24.78 16.95
CA LEU A 127 -7.05 -24.12 15.79
C LEU A 127 -7.62 -24.66 14.47
N SER A 128 -7.67 -23.81 13.43
CA SER A 128 -8.08 -24.25 12.09
C SER A 128 -7.08 -25.30 11.52
N VAL A 129 -7.55 -26.23 10.68
CA VAL A 129 -6.74 -27.35 10.14
C VAL A 129 -5.44 -26.87 9.47
N THR A 130 -5.46 -25.71 8.81
CA THR A 130 -4.26 -25.11 8.19
C THR A 130 -3.25 -24.56 9.19
N GLN A 131 -3.70 -24.01 10.32
CA GLN A 131 -2.82 -23.55 11.39
C GLN A 131 -2.18 -24.73 12.13
N LEU A 132 -2.93 -25.81 12.38
CA LEU A 132 -2.40 -27.04 12.97
C LEU A 132 -1.31 -27.69 12.11
N LEU A 133 -1.47 -27.66 10.79
CA LEU A 133 -0.47 -28.19 9.86
C LEU A 133 0.82 -27.35 9.83
N ALA A 134 0.77 -26.05 10.10
CA ALA A 134 1.96 -25.19 10.14
C ALA A 134 2.93 -25.59 11.26
N PHE A 135 2.42 -25.99 12.44
CA PHE A 135 3.23 -26.48 13.57
C PHE A 135 4.01 -27.76 13.23
N SER A 136 3.59 -28.50 12.20
CA SER A 136 4.29 -29.72 11.78
C SER A 136 5.62 -29.44 11.05
N TYR A 137 5.76 -28.30 10.37
CA TYR A 137 6.95 -28.01 9.54
C TYR A 137 8.26 -27.98 10.32
N PRO A 138 8.40 -27.21 11.44
CA PRO A 138 9.67 -27.19 12.17
C PRO A 138 10.02 -28.55 12.75
N ILE A 139 9.02 -29.30 13.23
CA ILE A 139 9.21 -30.65 13.81
C ILE A 139 9.70 -31.61 12.73
N LEU A 140 9.03 -31.65 11.58
CA LEU A 140 9.39 -32.54 10.48
C LEU A 140 10.75 -32.19 9.87
N ALA A 141 11.09 -30.90 9.77
CA ALA A 141 12.42 -30.46 9.35
C ALA A 141 13.51 -30.91 10.32
N ALA A 142 13.30 -30.73 11.63
CA ALA A 142 14.23 -31.19 12.67
C ALA A 142 14.40 -32.71 12.64
N LEU A 143 13.30 -33.46 12.54
CA LEU A 143 13.33 -34.92 12.42
C LEU A 143 14.12 -35.36 11.19
N THR A 144 13.89 -34.73 10.04
CA THR A 144 14.66 -34.97 8.81
C THR A 144 16.15 -34.75 9.06
N GLY A 145 16.52 -33.64 9.72
CA GLY A 145 17.89 -33.35 10.16
C GLY A 145 18.48 -34.45 11.06
N VAL A 146 17.72 -34.97 12.02
CA VAL A 146 18.15 -36.07 12.90
C VAL A 146 18.41 -37.36 12.12
N PHE A 147 17.57 -37.71 11.14
CA PHE A 147 17.78 -38.90 10.31
C PHE A 147 19.04 -38.78 9.43
N TYR A 148 19.26 -37.61 8.82
CA TYR A 148 20.50 -37.34 8.09
C TYR A 148 21.73 -37.35 9.01
N LEU A 149 21.62 -36.82 10.23
CA LEU A 149 22.70 -36.86 11.22
C LEU A 149 23.00 -38.29 11.68
N ARG A 150 21.95 -39.09 11.92
CA ARG A 150 22.08 -40.51 12.27
C ARG A 150 22.82 -41.27 11.18
N ARG A 151 22.50 -41.02 9.92
CA ARG A 151 23.19 -41.64 8.79
C ARG A 151 24.64 -41.17 8.66
N ALA A 152 24.90 -39.89 8.87
CA ALA A 152 26.25 -39.34 8.81
C ALA A 152 27.17 -39.82 9.93
N THR A 153 26.62 -40.15 11.10
CA THR A 153 27.38 -40.60 12.28
C THR A 153 27.42 -42.12 12.39
N LYS A 154 26.27 -42.78 12.48
CA LYS A 154 26.16 -44.25 12.62
C LYS A 154 26.37 -45.00 11.32
N GLY A 155 26.03 -44.39 10.18
CA GLY A 155 26.25 -44.95 8.85
C GLY A 155 27.59 -44.56 8.21
N LEU A 156 28.44 -43.80 8.94
CA LEU A 156 29.76 -43.33 8.51
C LEU A 156 29.78 -42.44 7.24
N GLU A 157 28.62 -42.03 6.74
CA GLU A 157 28.47 -41.13 5.58
C GLU A 157 28.69 -39.65 5.98
N HIS A 158 29.91 -39.30 6.38
CA HIS A 158 30.29 -37.99 6.93
C HIS A 158 29.91 -36.79 6.06
N HIS A 159 29.78 -37.02 4.75
CA HIS A 159 29.42 -36.00 3.78
C HIS A 159 27.96 -35.50 3.90
N LEU A 160 27.09 -36.19 4.66
CA LEU A 160 25.70 -35.77 4.91
C LEU A 160 25.56 -34.82 6.11
N LYS A 161 26.61 -34.58 6.90
CA LYS A 161 26.57 -33.66 8.06
C LYS A 161 26.12 -32.23 7.69
N PRO A 162 26.60 -31.61 6.60
CA PRO A 162 26.14 -30.27 6.21
C PRO A 162 24.65 -30.23 5.87
N LEU A 163 24.13 -31.31 5.28
CA LEU A 163 22.71 -31.44 4.92
C LEU A 163 21.84 -31.54 6.18
N ALA A 164 22.28 -32.31 7.18
CA ALA A 164 21.62 -32.37 8.49
C ALA A 164 21.58 -30.99 9.17
N LEU A 165 22.71 -30.26 9.17
CA LEU A 165 22.78 -28.91 9.72
C LEU A 165 21.82 -27.95 9.00
N ALA A 166 21.75 -28.02 7.67
CA ALA A 166 20.83 -27.21 6.87
C ALA A 166 19.37 -27.46 7.29
N PHE A 167 18.96 -28.71 7.50
CA PHE A 167 17.60 -29.02 7.98
C PHE A 167 17.32 -28.52 9.40
N PHE A 168 18.31 -28.48 10.31
CA PHE A 168 18.13 -27.86 11.63
C PHE A 168 17.96 -26.34 11.54
N ILE A 169 18.73 -25.68 10.68
CA ILE A 169 18.59 -24.23 10.45
C ILE A 169 17.23 -23.93 9.78
N LEU A 170 16.82 -24.76 8.81
CA LEU A 170 15.50 -24.67 8.19
C LEU A 170 14.37 -24.86 9.22
N SER A 171 14.52 -25.81 10.14
CA SER A 171 13.57 -26.00 11.25
C SER A 171 13.43 -24.74 12.09
N PHE A 172 14.54 -24.06 12.40
CA PHE A 172 14.50 -22.80 13.13
C PHE A 172 13.81 -21.69 12.32
N SER A 173 14.04 -21.61 11.01
CA SER A 173 13.33 -20.68 10.13
C SER A 173 11.81 -20.94 10.14
N GLU A 174 11.39 -22.20 9.95
CA GLU A 174 9.96 -22.58 9.98
C GLU A 174 9.34 -22.32 11.37
N LEU A 175 10.11 -22.49 12.46
CA LEU A 175 9.68 -22.16 13.82
C LEU A 175 9.44 -20.66 13.98
N THR A 176 10.36 -19.82 13.49
CA THR A 176 10.16 -18.36 13.49
C THR A 176 8.98 -17.94 12.63
N GLY A 177 8.70 -18.68 11.55
CA GLY A 177 7.54 -18.46 10.67
C GLY A 177 6.18 -18.73 11.35
N LEU A 178 6.14 -19.53 12.42
CA LEU A 178 4.92 -19.72 13.24
C LEU A 178 4.47 -18.44 13.92
N ALA A 179 5.34 -17.43 14.03
CA ALA A 179 4.95 -16.11 14.50
C ALA A 179 3.73 -15.60 13.71
N SER A 180 3.62 -15.88 12.41
CA SER A 180 2.48 -15.48 11.59
C SER A 180 1.09 -15.90 12.13
N VAL A 181 1.01 -16.96 12.94
CA VAL A 181 -0.24 -17.42 13.59
C VAL A 181 -0.70 -16.43 14.68
N PHE A 182 0.22 -15.72 15.31
CA PHE A 182 -0.04 -14.75 16.37
C PHE A 182 -0.38 -13.34 15.84
N ARG A 183 -0.51 -13.17 14.52
CA ARG A 183 -0.87 -11.87 13.90
C ARG A 183 -2.25 -11.36 14.31
N THR A 184 -3.16 -12.24 14.70
CA THR A 184 -4.53 -11.88 15.15
C THR A 184 -4.64 -11.70 16.66
N THR A 185 -3.53 -11.50 17.38
CA THR A 185 -3.55 -11.32 18.84
C THR A 185 -3.96 -9.90 19.21
N ASP A 186 -4.75 -9.74 20.27
CA ASP A 186 -5.21 -8.44 20.78
C ASP A 186 -4.10 -7.59 21.46
N ASP A 187 -2.90 -8.15 21.64
CA ASP A 187 -1.75 -7.46 22.22
C ASP A 187 -1.06 -6.55 21.20
N ILE A 188 -0.96 -5.25 21.51
CA ILE A 188 -0.39 -4.21 20.64
C ILE A 188 1.12 -4.39 20.43
N ILE A 189 1.85 -4.88 21.43
CA ILE A 189 3.31 -5.07 21.34
C ILE A 189 3.60 -6.31 20.51
N LEU A 190 2.91 -7.42 20.80
CA LEU A 190 3.09 -8.67 20.07
C LEU A 190 2.66 -8.52 18.60
N SER A 191 1.53 -7.87 18.34
CA SER A 191 1.05 -7.62 16.98
C SER A 191 2.04 -6.78 16.15
N LYS A 192 2.70 -5.77 16.73
CA LYS A 192 3.74 -4.99 16.04
C LYS A 192 4.99 -5.79 15.69
N ILE A 193 5.43 -6.68 16.58
CA ILE A 193 6.62 -7.52 16.38
C ILE A 193 6.38 -8.59 15.30
N VAL A 194 5.16 -9.12 15.30
CA VAL A 194 4.70 -10.25 14.47
C VAL A 194 4.03 -9.79 13.17
N ALA A 195 3.85 -8.48 13.01
CA ALA A 195 3.26 -7.84 11.84
C ALA A 195 3.87 -8.36 10.52
N PRO A 196 3.09 -8.40 9.43
CA PRO A 196 3.63 -8.50 8.07
C PRO A 196 4.82 -7.57 7.89
N PHE A 197 5.91 -8.09 7.32
CA PHE A 197 7.18 -7.35 7.15
C PHE A 197 7.84 -6.82 8.44
N GLY A 198 7.45 -7.31 9.61
CA GLY A 198 8.05 -6.96 10.91
C GLY A 198 9.42 -7.60 11.16
N VAL A 199 9.98 -7.34 12.34
CA VAL A 199 11.33 -7.81 12.71
C VAL A 199 11.44 -9.34 12.66
N VAL A 200 10.44 -10.06 13.19
CA VAL A 200 10.44 -11.54 13.21
C VAL A 200 10.41 -12.10 11.79
N TRP A 201 9.68 -11.46 10.88
CA TRP A 201 9.62 -11.84 9.48
C TRP A 201 10.99 -11.68 8.80
N ILE A 202 11.70 -10.57 9.06
CA ILE A 202 13.05 -10.36 8.52
C ILE A 202 14.01 -11.43 9.06
N VAL A 203 13.93 -11.74 10.35
CA VAL A 203 14.74 -12.80 10.98
C VAL A 203 14.47 -14.16 10.32
N GLU A 204 13.20 -14.53 10.10
CA GLU A 204 12.80 -15.77 9.40
C GLU A 204 13.52 -15.90 8.05
N ARG A 205 13.55 -14.81 7.26
CA ARG A 205 14.17 -14.79 5.93
C ARG A 205 15.70 -14.87 5.99
N ILE A 206 16.34 -14.22 6.95
CA ILE A 206 17.80 -14.31 7.15
C ILE A 206 18.21 -15.74 7.53
N VAL A 207 17.46 -16.37 8.44
CA VAL A 207 17.70 -17.76 8.83
C VAL A 207 17.49 -18.70 7.64
N LEU A 208 16.45 -18.47 6.83
CA LEU A 208 16.21 -19.24 5.60
C LEU A 208 17.41 -19.14 4.65
N ILE A 209 17.88 -17.93 4.33
CA ILE A 209 19.06 -17.72 3.48
C ILE A 209 20.28 -18.46 4.02
N THR A 210 20.48 -18.46 5.34
CA THR A 210 21.55 -19.21 6.00
C THR A 210 21.40 -20.71 5.76
N SER A 211 20.20 -21.26 5.89
CA SER A 211 19.92 -22.67 5.54
C SER A 211 20.24 -22.97 4.07
N LEU A 212 19.86 -22.06 3.16
CA LEU A 212 20.10 -22.22 1.71
C LEU A 212 21.59 -22.22 1.38
N TYR A 213 22.40 -21.42 2.07
CA TYR A 213 23.85 -21.43 1.90
C TYR A 213 24.44 -22.82 2.16
N PHE A 214 24.02 -23.49 3.24
CA PHE A 214 24.51 -24.85 3.56
C PHE A 214 24.02 -25.90 2.55
N PHE A 215 22.74 -25.86 2.16
CA PHE A 215 22.20 -26.74 1.12
C PHE A 215 22.93 -26.55 -0.22
N GLY A 216 23.10 -25.28 -0.64
CA GLY A 216 23.72 -24.92 -1.91
C GLY A 216 25.21 -25.28 -1.94
N LYS A 217 25.96 -24.97 -0.87
CA LYS A 217 27.37 -25.36 -0.76
C LYS A 217 27.56 -26.87 -0.85
N TRP A 218 26.66 -27.64 -0.21
CA TRP A 218 26.67 -29.09 -0.31
C TRP A 218 26.40 -29.55 -1.74
N ALA A 219 25.31 -29.10 -2.36
CA ALA A 219 24.94 -29.48 -3.73
C ALA A 219 26.04 -29.15 -4.75
N TRP A 220 26.62 -27.95 -4.65
CA TRP A 220 27.68 -27.48 -5.55
C TRP A 220 28.92 -28.37 -5.51
N SER A 221 29.31 -28.87 -4.33
CA SER A 221 30.47 -29.77 -4.19
C SER A 221 30.34 -31.08 -4.98
N TYR A 222 29.11 -31.53 -5.27
CA TYR A 222 28.85 -32.74 -6.06
C TYR A 222 28.60 -32.42 -7.53
N LEU A 223 27.97 -31.29 -7.83
CA LEU A 223 27.74 -30.85 -9.20
C LEU A 223 29.07 -30.69 -9.95
N LEU A 224 30.11 -30.13 -9.32
CA LEU A 224 31.45 -30.00 -9.91
C LEU A 224 32.09 -31.33 -10.35
N LYS A 225 31.58 -32.48 -9.90
CA LYS A 225 32.10 -33.80 -10.26
C LYS A 225 31.39 -34.41 -11.47
N ARG A 226 30.27 -33.83 -11.93
CA ARG A 226 29.45 -34.34 -13.03
C ARG A 226 29.19 -33.23 -14.04
N PHE A 227 29.95 -33.23 -15.13
CA PHE A 227 29.97 -32.14 -16.11
C PHE A 227 28.58 -31.80 -16.69
N GLU A 228 27.78 -32.79 -17.07
CA GLU A 228 26.40 -32.57 -17.59
C GLU A 228 25.48 -31.93 -16.53
N SER A 229 25.48 -32.47 -15.32
CA SER A 229 24.66 -31.93 -14.22
C SER A 229 25.15 -30.54 -13.78
N GLN A 230 26.44 -30.27 -13.86
CA GLN A 230 27.02 -28.96 -13.60
C GLN A 230 26.50 -27.91 -14.60
N LEU A 231 26.62 -28.19 -15.90
CA LEU A 231 26.15 -27.28 -16.95
C LEU A 231 24.64 -27.02 -16.85
N PHE A 232 23.85 -28.07 -16.61
CA PHE A 232 22.40 -27.95 -16.46
C PHE A 232 22.00 -27.00 -15.32
N ILE A 233 22.61 -27.17 -14.14
CA ILE A 233 22.32 -26.30 -12.99
C ILE A 233 22.85 -24.89 -13.22
N ILE A 234 24.00 -24.71 -13.88
CA ILE A 234 24.51 -23.38 -14.25
C ILE A 234 23.53 -22.65 -15.18
N PHE A 235 23.03 -23.30 -16.22
CA PHE A 235 22.05 -22.68 -17.12
C PHE A 235 20.76 -22.35 -16.38
N THR A 236 20.22 -23.29 -15.61
CA THR A 236 19.00 -23.07 -14.82
C THR A 236 19.15 -21.91 -13.83
N THR A 237 20.31 -21.81 -13.16
CA THR A 237 20.62 -20.72 -12.22
C THR A 237 20.76 -19.38 -12.94
N SER A 238 21.41 -19.37 -14.10
CA SER A 238 21.60 -18.15 -14.91
C SER A 238 20.25 -17.63 -15.42
N THR A 239 19.41 -18.53 -15.92
CA THR A 239 18.04 -18.21 -16.33
C THR A 239 17.22 -17.69 -15.15
N LEU A 240 17.30 -18.34 -13.98
CA LEU A 240 16.67 -17.84 -12.77
C LEU A 240 17.08 -16.40 -12.45
N LEU A 241 18.38 -16.12 -12.44
CA LEU A 241 18.90 -14.79 -12.12
C LEU A 241 18.38 -13.73 -13.09
N ILE A 242 18.39 -14.01 -14.40
CA ILE A 242 17.85 -13.09 -15.43
C ILE A 242 16.37 -12.81 -15.18
N PHE A 243 15.57 -13.85 -14.94
CA PHE A 243 14.13 -13.71 -14.68
C PHE A 243 13.83 -12.98 -13.38
N LEU A 244 14.60 -13.21 -12.31
CA LEU A 244 14.44 -12.50 -11.04
C LEU A 244 14.78 -11.01 -11.20
N VAL A 245 15.90 -10.68 -11.85
CA VAL A 245 16.27 -9.28 -12.12
C VAL A 245 15.19 -8.59 -12.96
N THR A 246 14.69 -9.28 -13.99
CA THR A 246 13.62 -8.76 -14.86
C THR A 246 12.33 -8.55 -14.07
N ALA A 247 11.91 -9.52 -13.24
CA ALA A 247 10.70 -9.42 -12.42
C ALA A 247 10.79 -8.28 -11.40
N VAL A 248 11.91 -8.14 -10.69
CA VAL A 248 12.12 -7.05 -9.73
C VAL A 248 12.16 -5.69 -10.43
N SER A 249 12.81 -5.61 -11.59
CA SER A 249 12.85 -4.36 -12.38
C SER A 249 11.46 -3.99 -12.90
N PHE A 250 10.71 -4.96 -13.41
CA PHE A 250 9.37 -4.74 -13.95
C PHE A 250 8.37 -4.35 -12.85
N THR A 251 8.42 -4.99 -11.69
CA THR A 251 7.57 -4.61 -10.56
C THR A 251 7.90 -3.19 -10.07
N PHE A 252 9.18 -2.79 -10.08
CA PHE A 252 9.57 -1.41 -9.72
C PHE A 252 9.08 -0.40 -10.76
N ALA A 253 9.16 -0.75 -12.04
CA ALA A 253 8.60 0.06 -13.13
C ALA A 253 7.07 0.21 -13.00
N ILE A 254 6.36 -0.88 -12.70
CA ILE A 254 4.92 -0.84 -12.39
C ILE A 254 4.66 0.13 -11.25
N LEU A 255 5.36 -0.01 -10.12
CA LEU A 255 5.10 0.83 -8.96
C LEU A 255 5.30 2.32 -9.29
N ARG A 256 6.39 2.64 -9.99
CA ARG A 256 6.68 4.00 -10.44
C ARG A 256 5.61 4.53 -11.40
N ASN A 257 5.13 3.71 -12.33
CA ASN A 257 4.06 4.10 -13.25
C ASN A 257 2.75 4.34 -12.50
N VAL A 258 2.31 3.43 -11.62
CA VAL A 258 1.06 3.63 -10.88
C VAL A 258 1.15 4.88 -9.97
N GLN A 259 2.31 5.15 -9.37
CA GLN A 259 2.52 6.39 -8.60
C GLN A 259 2.49 7.64 -9.50
N ALA A 260 3.09 7.58 -10.69
CA ALA A 260 3.06 8.68 -11.66
C ALA A 260 1.65 8.95 -12.18
N ASP A 261 0.91 7.90 -12.54
CA ASP A 261 -0.49 7.97 -12.99
C ASP A 261 -1.39 8.54 -11.89
N LEU A 262 -1.23 8.07 -10.65
CA LEU A 262 -1.96 8.60 -9.49
C LEU A 262 -1.64 10.07 -9.26
N SER A 263 -0.35 10.45 -9.31
CA SER A 263 0.03 11.86 -9.16
C SER A 263 -0.51 12.73 -10.30
N GLY A 264 -0.59 12.21 -11.52
CA GLY A 264 -1.18 12.89 -12.67
C GLY A 264 -2.67 13.12 -12.47
N ALA A 265 -3.40 12.04 -12.14
CA ALA A 265 -4.83 12.09 -11.84
C ALA A 265 -5.15 13.08 -10.71
N LEU A 266 -4.48 12.96 -9.55
CA LEU A 266 -4.71 13.87 -8.42
C LEU A 266 -4.39 15.33 -8.73
N LYS A 267 -3.42 15.62 -9.62
CA LYS A 267 -3.16 16.99 -10.10
C LYS A 267 -4.29 17.50 -10.98
N THR A 268 -4.83 16.67 -11.86
CA THR A 268 -6.03 17.01 -12.62
C THR A 268 -7.21 17.25 -11.68
N ASP A 269 -7.39 16.40 -10.67
CA ASP A 269 -8.51 16.45 -9.74
C ASP A 269 -8.46 17.68 -8.82
N VAL A 270 -7.27 18.06 -8.32
CA VAL A 270 -7.13 19.33 -7.59
C VAL A 270 -7.39 20.52 -8.51
N GLY A 271 -7.08 20.40 -9.81
CA GLY A 271 -7.44 21.36 -10.83
C GLY A 271 -8.96 21.49 -11.02
N VAL A 272 -9.69 20.36 -11.03
CA VAL A 272 -11.17 20.34 -11.07
C VAL A 272 -11.77 20.98 -9.83
N LEU A 273 -11.20 20.73 -8.65
CA LEU A 273 -11.60 21.40 -7.41
C LEU A 273 -11.35 22.92 -7.49
N GLY A 274 -10.19 23.34 -7.98
CA GLY A 274 -9.89 24.75 -8.24
C GLY A 274 -10.86 25.39 -9.23
N TYR A 275 -11.21 24.69 -10.31
CA TYR A 275 -12.21 25.13 -11.28
C TYR A 275 -13.61 25.24 -10.65
N THR A 276 -13.99 24.30 -9.76
CA THR A 276 -15.28 24.33 -9.07
C THR A 276 -15.37 25.54 -8.14
N ILE A 277 -14.27 25.90 -7.47
CA ILE A 277 -14.16 27.12 -6.67
C ILE A 277 -14.31 28.36 -7.57
N GLU A 278 -13.63 28.40 -8.71
CA GLU A 278 -13.71 29.54 -9.64
C GLU A 278 -15.10 29.70 -10.28
N SER A 279 -15.74 28.58 -10.61
CA SER A 279 -17.14 28.54 -11.04
C SER A 279 -18.06 29.09 -9.95
N LYS A 280 -17.84 28.70 -8.69
CA LYS A 280 -18.62 29.22 -7.56
C LYS A 280 -18.38 30.72 -7.34
N LYS A 281 -17.15 31.23 -7.52
CA LYS A 281 -16.88 32.69 -7.51
C LYS A 281 -17.67 33.43 -8.58
N SER A 282 -17.78 32.86 -9.77
CA SER A 282 -18.54 33.44 -10.88
C SER A 282 -20.05 33.40 -10.62
N GLU A 283 -20.55 32.31 -10.03
CA GLU A 283 -21.94 32.17 -9.59
C GLU A 283 -22.30 33.21 -8.51
N VAL A 284 -21.49 33.34 -7.45
CA VAL A 284 -21.73 34.32 -6.37
C VAL A 284 -21.65 35.75 -6.91
N LEU A 285 -20.75 36.03 -7.85
CA LEU A 285 -20.68 37.35 -8.50
C LEU A 285 -21.96 37.64 -9.30
N SER A 286 -22.43 36.69 -10.10
CA SER A 286 -23.68 36.82 -10.85
C SER A 286 -24.87 37.08 -9.91
N ASP A 287 -24.97 36.33 -8.81
CA ASP A 287 -26.02 36.54 -7.81
C ASP A 287 -25.92 37.92 -7.14
N THR A 288 -24.70 38.40 -6.88
CA THR A 288 -24.46 39.74 -6.33
C THR A 288 -24.87 40.83 -7.32
N GLU A 289 -24.59 40.65 -8.61
CA GLU A 289 -25.00 41.59 -9.66
C GLU A 289 -26.53 41.65 -9.79
N VAL A 290 -27.22 40.51 -9.71
CA VAL A 290 -28.69 40.47 -9.72
C VAL A 290 -29.26 41.26 -8.55
N VAL A 291 -28.65 41.19 -7.37
CA VAL A 291 -29.02 42.02 -6.22
C VAL A 291 -28.73 43.49 -6.54
N ALA A 292 -27.50 43.84 -6.93
CA ALA A 292 -27.09 45.23 -7.12
C ALA A 292 -27.86 45.97 -8.23
N GLN A 293 -28.31 45.24 -9.25
CA GLN A 293 -29.08 45.76 -10.38
C GLN A 293 -30.60 45.67 -10.19
N ASN A 294 -31.08 45.20 -9.03
CA ASN A 294 -32.50 45.15 -8.75
C ASN A 294 -33.08 46.58 -8.78
N PRO A 295 -34.12 46.86 -9.60
CA PRO A 295 -34.68 48.20 -9.78
C PRO A 295 -35.19 48.84 -8.48
N LEU A 296 -35.51 48.04 -7.47
CA LEU A 296 -36.02 48.51 -6.19
C LEU A 296 -34.92 48.83 -5.18
N ILE A 297 -33.69 48.31 -5.35
CA ILE A 297 -32.61 48.50 -4.37
C ILE A 297 -32.05 49.93 -4.43
N ALA A 298 -31.74 50.45 -5.62
CA ALA A 298 -31.19 51.80 -5.77
C ALA A 298 -32.07 52.92 -5.17
N PRO A 299 -33.40 53.00 -5.45
CA PRO A 299 -34.26 54.01 -4.83
C PRO A 299 -34.41 53.80 -3.32
N SER A 300 -34.56 52.55 -2.86
CA SER A 300 -34.65 52.24 -1.42
C SER A 300 -33.38 52.59 -0.65
N LEU A 301 -32.20 52.50 -1.30
CA LEU A 301 -30.93 52.92 -0.72
C LEU A 301 -30.83 54.45 -0.60
N LYS A 302 -31.33 55.21 -1.59
CA LYS A 302 -31.40 56.69 -1.54
C LYS A 302 -32.32 57.19 -0.44
N GLU A 303 -33.48 56.55 -0.26
CA GLU A 303 -34.47 56.91 0.76
C GLU A 303 -34.16 56.33 2.14
N THR A 304 -33.14 55.46 2.24
CA THR A 304 -32.80 54.70 3.46
C THR A 304 -34.00 53.90 3.99
N ASP A 305 -34.82 53.34 3.08
CA ASP A 305 -35.94 52.46 3.44
C ASP A 305 -35.42 51.05 3.73
N LEU A 306 -35.09 50.83 5.00
CA LEU A 306 -34.60 49.55 5.50
C LEU A 306 -35.59 48.40 5.30
N LYS A 307 -36.89 48.68 5.34
CA LYS A 307 -37.92 47.64 5.20
C LYS A 307 -37.98 47.16 3.75
N ALA A 308 -38.01 48.09 2.80
CA ALA A 308 -37.99 47.77 1.38
C ALA A 308 -36.71 47.01 0.98
N LEU A 309 -35.55 47.40 1.52
CA LEU A 309 -34.29 46.68 1.28
C LEU A 309 -34.32 45.26 1.87
N ALA A 310 -34.84 45.10 3.10
CA ALA A 310 -34.94 43.80 3.77
C ALA A 310 -35.90 42.84 3.04
N ASP A 311 -37.04 43.34 2.55
CA ASP A 311 -38.04 42.57 1.79
C ASP A 311 -37.48 41.96 0.49
N ILE A 312 -36.38 42.51 -0.04
CA ILE A 312 -35.68 42.00 -1.23
C ILE A 312 -34.49 41.12 -0.84
N ALA A 313 -33.66 41.62 0.07
CA ALA A 313 -32.38 41.02 0.40
C ALA A 313 -32.53 39.72 1.21
N VAL A 314 -33.45 39.67 2.18
CA VAL A 314 -33.63 38.50 3.06
C VAL A 314 -34.14 37.28 2.26
N PRO A 315 -35.19 37.39 1.40
CA PRO A 315 -35.61 36.27 0.57
C PRO A 315 -34.51 35.81 -0.39
N THR A 316 -33.71 36.73 -0.93
CA THR A 316 -32.63 36.39 -1.86
C THR A 316 -31.50 35.66 -1.15
N LEU A 317 -31.10 36.10 0.05
CA LEU A 317 -30.12 35.40 0.89
C LEU A 317 -30.56 33.95 1.14
N LEU A 318 -31.83 33.74 1.53
CA LEU A 318 -32.36 32.40 1.80
C LEU A 318 -32.47 31.54 0.53
N ALA A 319 -32.95 32.12 -0.57
CA ALA A 319 -33.13 31.40 -1.84
C ALA A 319 -31.80 30.96 -2.46
N LYS A 320 -30.77 31.80 -2.36
CA LYS A 320 -29.42 31.52 -2.85
C LYS A 320 -28.57 30.74 -1.84
N LYS A 321 -29.08 30.51 -0.63
CA LYS A 321 -28.35 29.88 0.50
C LYS A 321 -27.03 30.60 0.77
N ALA A 322 -27.05 31.93 0.69
CA ALA A 322 -25.91 32.76 1.02
C ALA A 322 -25.72 32.81 2.54
N SER A 323 -24.47 32.85 2.98
CA SER A 323 -24.09 33.01 4.39
C SER A 323 -24.28 34.45 4.85
N ASN A 324 -24.05 35.42 3.96
CA ASN A 324 -24.31 36.83 4.22
C ASN A 324 -24.68 37.57 2.93
N LEU A 325 -25.44 38.66 3.10
CA LEU A 325 -25.74 39.61 2.04
C LEU A 325 -25.80 40.99 2.67
N ILE A 326 -24.89 41.85 2.24
CA ILE A 326 -24.66 43.16 2.84
C ILE A 326 -24.83 44.23 1.78
N LEU A 327 -25.58 45.28 2.11
CA LEU A 327 -25.72 46.48 1.30
C LEU A 327 -25.06 47.65 2.02
N THR A 328 -24.24 48.39 1.30
CA THR A 328 -23.45 49.52 1.82
C THR A 328 -23.72 50.80 1.04
N SER A 329 -23.47 51.95 1.67
CA SER A 329 -23.46 53.25 1.00
C SER A 329 -22.18 53.46 0.18
N SER A 330 -22.12 54.56 -0.59
CA SER A 330 -20.94 54.97 -1.35
C SER A 330 -19.68 55.24 -0.50
N THR A 331 -19.82 55.30 0.83
CA THR A 331 -18.69 55.46 1.77
C THR A 331 -18.27 54.14 2.43
N GLY A 332 -18.97 53.03 2.15
CA GLY A 332 -18.72 51.74 2.77
C GLY A 332 -19.43 51.54 4.13
N GLN A 333 -20.30 52.49 4.53
CA GLN A 333 -21.15 52.32 5.70
C GLN A 333 -22.22 51.25 5.42
N VAL A 334 -22.39 50.30 6.34
CA VAL A 334 -23.37 49.23 6.23
C VAL A 334 -24.77 49.78 6.49
N ILE A 335 -25.62 49.67 5.47
CA ILE A 335 -27.04 50.07 5.52
C ILE A 335 -27.91 48.88 5.92
N LEU A 336 -27.64 47.71 5.33
CA LEU A 336 -28.40 46.49 5.61
C LEU A 336 -27.47 45.27 5.64
N ARG A 337 -27.70 44.40 6.63
CA ARG A 337 -27.24 43.01 6.65
C ARG A 337 -28.48 42.12 6.60
N ALA A 338 -28.61 41.32 5.55
CA ALA A 338 -29.78 40.44 5.41
C ALA A 338 -29.74 39.29 6.44
N GLU A 339 -28.54 38.90 6.89
CA GLU A 339 -28.36 37.89 7.94
C GLU A 339 -28.72 38.38 9.35
N ASP A 340 -28.64 39.69 9.60
CA ASP A 340 -29.01 40.33 10.86
C ASP A 340 -29.42 41.78 10.61
N THR A 341 -30.71 42.00 10.35
CA THR A 341 -31.25 43.31 9.98
C THR A 341 -31.18 44.35 11.09
N GLN A 342 -30.90 43.93 12.34
CA GLN A 342 -30.77 44.83 13.48
C GLN A 342 -29.36 45.43 13.62
N ARG A 343 -28.35 44.80 13.00
CA ARG A 343 -26.97 45.26 13.06
C ARG A 343 -26.65 46.20 11.89
N GLN A 344 -26.53 47.49 12.20
CA GLN A 344 -26.37 48.56 11.20
C GLN A 344 -25.29 49.58 11.60
N GLY A 345 -24.85 50.37 10.62
CA GLY A 345 -24.04 51.56 10.85
C GLY A 345 -22.54 51.31 11.08
N ASP A 346 -22.10 50.05 11.13
CA ASP A 346 -20.68 49.73 11.07
C ASP A 346 -20.10 50.00 9.68
N SER A 347 -18.78 50.18 9.59
CA SER A 347 -18.10 50.45 8.32
C SER A 347 -17.38 49.20 7.82
N LEU A 348 -17.53 48.92 6.52
CA LEU A 348 -16.76 47.93 5.79
C LEU A 348 -15.87 48.59 4.72
N SER A 349 -15.53 49.87 4.90
CA SER A 349 -14.66 50.63 3.98
C SER A 349 -13.27 50.01 3.78
N ASP A 350 -12.77 49.26 4.77
CA ASP A 350 -11.47 48.59 4.72
C ASP A 350 -11.54 47.19 4.07
N ASP A 351 -12.74 46.63 3.87
CA ASP A 351 -12.90 45.35 3.17
C ASP A 351 -12.57 45.52 1.68
N ILE A 352 -11.64 44.70 1.17
CA ILE A 352 -11.15 44.77 -0.21
C ILE A 352 -12.29 44.62 -1.23
N ILE A 353 -13.28 43.77 -0.96
CA ILE A 353 -14.38 43.50 -1.89
C ILE A 353 -15.32 44.70 -1.94
N ILE A 354 -15.68 45.30 -0.80
CA ILE A 354 -16.49 46.52 -0.76
C ILE A 354 -15.75 47.69 -1.40
N LYS A 355 -14.47 47.87 -1.09
CA LYS A 355 -13.66 48.97 -1.62
C LYS A 355 -13.58 48.95 -3.14
N ARG A 356 -13.37 47.77 -3.74
CA ARG A 356 -13.36 47.60 -5.21
C ARG A 356 -14.76 47.77 -5.80
N ALA A 357 -15.80 47.28 -5.12
CA ALA A 357 -17.18 47.45 -5.57
C ALA A 357 -17.63 48.92 -5.60
N ILE A 358 -17.29 49.71 -4.57
CA ILE A 358 -17.58 51.15 -4.53
C ILE A 358 -16.78 51.92 -5.60
N ALA A 359 -15.58 51.43 -5.96
CA ALA A 359 -14.82 51.96 -7.08
C ALA A 359 -15.43 51.61 -8.46
N GLY A 360 -16.56 50.90 -8.50
CA GLY A 360 -17.26 50.50 -9.72
C GLY A 360 -16.84 49.15 -10.28
N GLU A 361 -15.94 48.42 -9.62
CA GLU A 361 -15.48 47.10 -10.08
C GLU A 361 -16.44 45.98 -9.65
N LYS A 362 -16.59 44.97 -10.50
CA LYS A 362 -17.29 43.73 -10.18
C LYS A 362 -16.24 42.69 -9.80
N VAL A 363 -16.23 42.24 -8.55
CA VAL A 363 -15.14 41.41 -8.03
C VAL A 363 -15.64 40.23 -7.23
N SER A 364 -14.94 39.11 -7.31
CA SER A 364 -15.17 37.95 -6.46
C SER A 364 -13.85 37.35 -5.98
N SER A 365 -13.85 36.85 -4.76
CA SER A 365 -12.66 36.28 -4.15
C SER A 365 -12.99 35.24 -3.11
N ALA A 366 -12.06 34.32 -2.90
CA ALA A 366 -12.06 33.49 -1.71
C ALA A 366 -11.49 34.32 -0.55
N THR A 367 -12.08 34.18 0.63
CA THR A 367 -11.68 34.85 1.87
C THR A 367 -11.80 33.86 3.03
N VAL A 368 -11.13 34.16 4.14
CA VAL A 368 -11.21 33.36 5.37
C VAL A 368 -11.80 34.23 6.46
N HIS A 369 -12.72 33.66 7.24
CA HIS A 369 -13.18 34.25 8.49
C HIS A 369 -13.25 33.20 9.60
N GLU A 370 -13.39 33.66 10.84
CA GLU A 370 -13.56 32.77 11.97
C GLU A 370 -14.94 32.09 11.92
N GLY A 371 -14.96 30.79 12.21
CA GLY A 371 -16.17 30.00 12.41
C GLY A 371 -16.20 29.41 13.82
N ALA A 372 -17.34 28.86 14.22
CA ALA A 372 -17.56 28.38 15.59
C ALA A 372 -16.62 27.23 16.01
N THR A 373 -16.21 26.38 15.06
CA THR A 373 -15.39 25.19 15.31
C THR A 373 -14.04 25.21 14.59
N ALA A 374 -13.96 25.87 13.45
CA ALA A 374 -12.75 26.04 12.66
C ALA A 374 -12.88 27.30 11.79
N PRO A 375 -11.77 27.88 11.32
CA PRO A 375 -11.80 28.93 10.30
C PRO A 375 -12.53 28.45 9.04
N VAL A 376 -13.35 29.31 8.47
CA VAL A 376 -14.21 29.02 7.31
C VAL A 376 -13.68 29.72 6.07
N VAL A 377 -13.52 28.95 4.99
CA VAL A 377 -13.30 29.52 3.66
C VAL A 377 -14.65 29.95 3.10
N SER A 378 -14.80 31.23 2.77
CA SER A 378 -15.99 31.80 2.16
C SER A 378 -15.66 32.43 0.82
N ILE A 379 -16.55 32.29 -0.15
CA ILE A 379 -16.47 33.02 -1.41
C ILE A 379 -17.33 34.26 -1.28
N ARG A 380 -16.71 35.42 -1.42
CA ARG A 380 -17.37 36.73 -1.36
C ARG A 380 -17.30 37.40 -2.72
N ALA A 381 -18.39 38.01 -3.14
CA ALA A 381 -18.41 38.86 -4.31
C ALA A 381 -19.01 40.22 -3.97
N GLY A 382 -18.59 41.24 -4.71
CA GLY A 382 -18.99 42.62 -4.57
C GLY A 382 -19.35 43.20 -5.94
N ALA A 383 -20.45 43.95 -5.99
CA ALA A 383 -20.88 44.67 -7.17
C ALA A 383 -21.39 46.08 -6.80
N PRO A 384 -21.12 47.10 -7.65
CA PRO A 384 -21.62 48.45 -7.44
C PRO A 384 -23.15 48.51 -7.59
N ILE A 385 -23.78 49.27 -6.70
CA ILE A 385 -25.18 49.68 -6.83
C ILE A 385 -25.15 51.06 -7.49
N THR A 386 -25.70 51.16 -8.69
CA THR A 386 -25.67 52.40 -9.48
C THR A 386 -27.05 53.01 -9.65
N SER A 387 -27.13 54.34 -9.62
CA SER A 387 -28.34 55.10 -9.98
C SER A 387 -27.92 56.24 -10.90
N GLU A 388 -28.57 56.35 -12.07
CA GLU A 388 -28.25 57.38 -13.08
C GLU A 388 -26.78 57.40 -13.53
N GLY A 389 -26.08 56.27 -13.43
CA GLY A 389 -24.67 56.14 -13.81
C GLY A 389 -23.67 56.42 -12.68
N GLU A 390 -24.13 56.86 -11.51
CA GLU A 390 -23.29 57.07 -10.33
C GLU A 390 -23.38 55.90 -9.35
N VAL A 391 -22.24 55.52 -8.74
CA VAL A 391 -22.18 54.49 -7.70
C VAL A 391 -22.69 55.08 -6.38
N ILE A 392 -23.88 54.66 -5.97
CA ILE A 392 -24.53 55.11 -4.73
C ILE A 392 -24.28 54.16 -3.55
N GLY A 393 -23.71 52.98 -3.82
CA GLY A 393 -23.39 51.97 -2.82
C GLY A 393 -22.79 50.71 -3.42
N ALA A 394 -22.64 49.68 -2.60
CA ALA A 394 -22.20 48.36 -3.05
C ALA A 394 -23.00 47.25 -2.38
N ALA A 395 -23.28 46.21 -3.16
CA ALA A 395 -23.83 44.94 -2.68
C ALA A 395 -22.70 43.93 -2.54
N MET A 396 -22.72 43.16 -1.46
CA MET A 396 -21.83 42.03 -1.23
C MET A 396 -22.64 40.79 -0.90
N VAL A 397 -22.31 39.67 -1.52
CA VAL A 397 -22.84 38.35 -1.15
C VAL A 397 -21.69 37.44 -0.80
N GLY A 398 -21.83 36.68 0.29
CA GLY A 398 -20.88 35.67 0.73
C GLY A 398 -21.53 34.31 0.84
N VAL A 399 -20.82 33.27 0.39
CA VAL A 399 -21.22 31.87 0.52
C VAL A 399 -20.08 31.08 1.15
N ASP A 400 -20.36 30.39 2.25
CA ASP A 400 -19.38 29.54 2.91
C ASP A 400 -19.18 28.23 2.15
N ILE A 401 -17.92 27.80 2.08
CA ILE A 401 -17.57 26.51 1.51
C ILE A 401 -17.55 25.48 2.62
N ASP A 402 -18.65 24.75 2.74
CA ASP A 402 -18.90 23.80 3.81
C ASP A 402 -18.56 22.35 3.43
N ASN A 403 -18.89 21.41 4.32
CA ASN A 403 -18.70 19.99 4.06
C ASN A 403 -19.60 19.46 2.94
N ALA A 404 -20.78 20.07 2.72
CA ALA A 404 -21.69 19.65 1.66
C ALA A 404 -21.11 19.97 0.26
N PHE A 405 -20.38 21.08 0.13
CA PHE A 405 -19.65 21.41 -1.10
C PHE A 405 -18.61 20.34 -1.44
N VAL A 406 -17.72 19.98 -0.50
CA VAL A 406 -16.68 18.97 -0.75
C VAL A 406 -17.26 17.56 -0.92
N ASP A 407 -18.39 17.25 -0.29
CA ASP A 407 -19.13 16.00 -0.54
C ASP A 407 -19.67 15.93 -1.97
N GLY A 408 -20.13 17.05 -2.53
CA GLY A 408 -20.53 17.16 -3.94
C GLY A 408 -19.37 16.82 -4.87
N VAL A 409 -18.18 17.38 -4.58
CA VAL A 409 -16.95 17.08 -5.32
C VAL A 409 -16.56 15.61 -5.19
N LYS A 410 -16.65 15.03 -3.99
CA LYS A 410 -16.38 13.60 -3.77
C LYS A 410 -17.37 12.70 -4.51
N LYS A 411 -18.66 13.06 -4.60
CA LYS A 411 -19.63 12.29 -5.38
C LYS A 411 -19.31 12.31 -6.88
N ALA A 412 -18.81 13.43 -7.40
CA ALA A 412 -18.45 13.57 -8.80
C ALA A 412 -17.10 12.87 -9.14
N THR A 413 -16.13 12.91 -8.22
CA THR A 413 -14.74 12.48 -8.49
C THR A 413 -14.36 11.14 -7.84
N GLY A 414 -15.05 10.74 -6.77
CA GLY A 414 -14.72 9.57 -5.95
C GLY A 414 -13.51 9.77 -5.02
N LEU A 415 -13.06 11.01 -4.82
CA LEU A 415 -11.80 11.32 -4.11
C LEU A 415 -12.05 11.92 -2.74
N GLU A 416 -11.10 11.72 -1.83
CA GLU A 416 -11.11 12.46 -0.57
C GLU A 416 -10.62 13.88 -0.82
N THR A 417 -11.45 14.85 -0.45
CA THR A 417 -11.23 16.27 -0.71
C THR A 417 -11.28 17.04 0.60
N SER A 418 -10.39 18.02 0.74
CA SER A 418 -10.40 18.94 1.89
C SER A 418 -10.02 20.34 1.43
N ILE A 419 -10.51 21.32 2.17
CA ILE A 419 -10.19 22.73 1.97
C ILE A 419 -9.63 23.24 3.29
N TYR A 420 -8.51 23.94 3.21
CA TYR A 420 -7.82 24.54 4.34
C TYR A 420 -7.93 26.06 4.25
N ALA A 421 -8.22 26.67 5.39
CA ALA A 421 -8.05 28.08 5.65
C ALA A 421 -6.67 28.27 6.28
N ASP A 422 -5.78 28.97 5.58
CA ASP A 422 -4.33 28.91 5.84
C ASP A 422 -3.86 27.44 5.95
N SER A 423 -3.45 27.03 7.14
CA SER A 423 -2.96 25.69 7.46
C SER A 423 -3.98 24.83 8.23
N VAL A 424 -5.18 25.35 8.48
CA VAL A 424 -6.22 24.69 9.29
C VAL A 424 -7.34 24.14 8.39
N ARG A 425 -7.72 22.88 8.58
CA ARG A 425 -8.76 22.24 7.77
C ARG A 425 -10.14 22.84 8.05
N SER A 426 -10.70 23.49 7.04
CA SER A 426 -11.98 24.20 7.09
C SER A 426 -13.16 23.26 6.76
N ALA A 427 -13.05 22.54 5.64
CA ALA A 427 -14.05 21.56 5.20
C ALA A 427 -13.36 20.29 4.72
N THR A 428 -13.97 19.12 4.94
CA THR A 428 -13.37 17.84 4.56
C THR A 428 -14.38 16.73 4.36
N THR A 429 -14.06 15.83 3.43
CA THR A 429 -14.75 14.56 3.27
C THR A 429 -14.25 13.48 4.22
N ILE A 430 -13.11 13.71 4.90
CA ILE A 430 -12.47 12.77 5.82
C ILE A 430 -13.21 12.81 7.17
N LEU A 431 -13.60 11.62 7.64
CA LEU A 431 -14.25 11.45 8.94
C LEU A 431 -13.21 11.43 10.06
N ALA A 432 -13.60 11.92 11.23
CA ALA A 432 -12.80 11.84 12.44
C ALA A 432 -12.76 10.38 12.97
N PRO A 433 -11.90 10.07 13.97
CA PRO A 433 -11.79 8.72 14.54
C PRO A 433 -13.09 8.14 15.10
N ASP A 434 -14.07 8.97 15.42
CA ASP A 434 -15.40 8.56 15.89
C ASP A 434 -16.29 7.98 14.76
N GLY A 435 -15.86 8.07 13.51
CA GLY A 435 -16.58 7.61 12.33
C GLY A 435 -17.86 8.40 12.02
N LYS A 436 -18.12 9.52 12.71
CA LYS A 436 -19.36 10.30 12.61
C LYS A 436 -19.11 11.78 12.32
N SER A 437 -18.16 12.40 13.02
CA SER A 437 -17.84 13.81 12.82
C SER A 437 -16.81 14.01 11.71
N ARG A 438 -16.71 15.25 11.20
CA ARG A 438 -15.71 15.63 10.19
C ARG A 438 -14.40 15.98 10.86
N PHE A 439 -13.28 15.61 10.23
CA PHE A 439 -11.95 15.89 10.77
C PHE A 439 -11.48 17.33 10.47
N ILE A 440 -12.28 18.33 10.87
CA ILE A 440 -12.04 19.78 10.70
C ILE A 440 -11.29 20.39 11.90
N GLY A 441 -10.76 21.60 11.75
CA GLY A 441 -10.06 22.33 12.81
C GLY A 441 -8.62 21.87 13.07
N ILE A 442 -8.14 20.91 12.28
CA ILE A 442 -6.81 20.31 12.44
C ILE A 442 -5.81 21.03 11.55
N LYS A 443 -4.66 21.36 12.13
CA LYS A 443 -3.55 22.02 11.43
C LYS A 443 -2.73 20.99 10.64
N GLU A 444 -2.29 21.36 9.44
CA GLU A 444 -1.34 20.56 8.67
C GLU A 444 0.05 20.58 9.35
N GLU A 445 0.54 19.40 9.70
CA GLU A 445 1.81 19.21 10.41
C GLU A 445 3.01 19.18 9.46
N ASN A 446 2.81 18.85 8.18
CA ASN A 446 3.91 18.76 7.23
C ASN A 446 4.43 20.16 6.83
N GLU A 447 5.63 20.51 7.32
CA GLU A 447 6.30 21.78 7.01
C GLU A 447 6.59 21.97 5.52
N GLU A 448 6.87 20.88 4.78
CA GLU A 448 7.12 20.94 3.34
C GLU A 448 5.87 21.37 2.58
N VAL A 449 4.70 20.85 2.97
CA VAL A 449 3.41 21.26 2.40
C VAL A 449 3.17 22.75 2.64
N LYS A 450 3.34 23.23 3.88
CA LYS A 450 3.13 24.65 4.21
C LYS A 450 4.09 25.55 3.44
N LYS A 451 5.38 25.20 3.39
CA LYS A 451 6.38 25.99 2.65
C LYS A 451 6.06 26.06 1.16
N THR A 452 5.83 24.92 0.51
CA THR A 452 5.62 24.85 -0.94
C THR A 452 4.28 25.49 -1.35
N VAL A 453 3.21 25.26 -0.58
CA VAL A 453 1.87 25.69 -0.99
C VAL A 453 1.53 27.09 -0.47
N LEU A 454 1.71 27.35 0.82
CA LEU A 454 1.37 28.64 1.42
C LEU A 454 2.50 29.67 1.26
N GLY A 455 3.76 29.22 1.35
CA GLY A 455 4.93 30.10 1.21
C GLY A 455 5.26 30.44 -0.25
N GLU A 456 5.45 29.43 -1.10
CA GLU A 456 5.88 29.60 -2.49
C GLU A 456 4.70 29.71 -3.48
N GLY A 457 3.48 29.35 -3.08
CA GLY A 457 2.31 29.37 -3.97
C GLY A 457 2.35 28.31 -5.08
N ASN A 458 3.07 27.21 -4.85
CA ASN A 458 3.25 26.09 -5.78
C ASN A 458 2.38 24.87 -5.40
N ILE A 459 2.20 23.95 -6.34
CA ILE A 459 1.51 22.68 -6.08
C ILE A 459 2.48 21.69 -5.42
N TYR A 460 2.08 21.09 -4.30
CA TYR A 460 2.79 19.98 -3.68
C TYR A 460 2.12 18.65 -4.05
N SER A 461 2.93 17.60 -4.29
CA SER A 461 2.45 16.23 -4.52
C SER A 461 3.36 15.26 -3.77
N GLY A 462 2.79 14.43 -2.89
CA GLY A 462 3.57 13.47 -2.13
C GLY A 462 2.79 12.77 -1.03
N SER A 463 3.52 11.99 -0.23
CA SER A 463 2.97 11.25 0.90
C SER A 463 2.76 12.15 2.11
N VAL A 464 1.59 12.07 2.73
CA VAL A 464 1.23 12.74 4.00
C VAL A 464 0.55 11.75 4.94
N LYS A 465 0.53 12.05 6.24
CA LYS A 465 -0.17 11.21 7.22
C LYS A 465 -1.41 11.93 7.72
N ILE A 466 -2.55 11.29 7.61
CA ILE A 466 -3.83 11.79 8.13
C ILE A 466 -4.39 10.70 9.03
N LEU A 467 -4.63 11.01 10.31
CA LEU A 467 -5.12 10.03 11.30
C LEU A 467 -4.22 8.78 11.40
N ASN A 468 -2.90 8.97 11.31
CA ASN A 468 -1.91 7.88 11.26
C ASN A 468 -2.06 6.92 10.06
N VAL A 469 -2.89 7.27 9.08
CA VAL A 469 -3.01 6.57 7.80
C VAL A 469 -2.18 7.32 6.75
N PRO A 470 -1.30 6.63 6.01
CA PRO A 470 -0.54 7.24 4.93
C PRO A 470 -1.46 7.49 3.72
N TYR A 471 -1.48 8.74 3.25
CA TYR A 471 -2.16 9.19 2.05
C TYR A 471 -1.14 9.67 1.03
N TYR A 472 -1.38 9.37 -0.24
CA TYR A 472 -0.75 10.09 -1.33
C TYR A 472 -1.67 11.23 -1.74
N ALA A 473 -1.17 12.47 -1.66
CA ALA A 473 -1.99 13.67 -1.76
C ALA A 473 -1.35 14.74 -2.63
N VAL A 474 -2.21 15.56 -3.22
CA VAL A 474 -1.85 16.77 -3.93
C VAL A 474 -2.49 17.96 -3.24
N PHE A 475 -1.69 18.99 -3.01
CA PHE A 475 -2.13 20.26 -2.43
C PHE A 475 -1.89 21.38 -3.44
N ALA A 476 -2.90 22.23 -3.65
CA ALA A 476 -2.81 23.42 -4.47
C ALA A 476 -3.16 24.67 -3.65
N PRO A 477 -2.55 25.83 -3.93
CA PRO A 477 -2.83 27.06 -3.18
C PRO A 477 -4.22 27.60 -3.53
N LEU A 478 -4.98 27.96 -2.50
CA LEU A 478 -6.19 28.78 -2.65
C LEU A 478 -5.78 30.25 -2.53
N LYS A 479 -5.92 31.00 -3.61
CA LYS A 479 -5.48 32.40 -3.69
C LYS A 479 -6.63 33.39 -3.57
N ASN A 480 -6.38 34.51 -2.92
CA ASN A 480 -7.27 35.67 -2.93
C ASN A 480 -7.15 36.47 -4.23
N ILE A 481 -7.84 37.61 -4.32
CA ILE A 481 -7.86 38.50 -5.50
C ILE A 481 -6.51 39.15 -5.80
N ASP A 482 -5.63 39.25 -4.79
CA ASP A 482 -4.28 39.81 -4.94
C ASP A 482 -3.24 38.73 -5.27
N GLY A 483 -3.67 37.47 -5.46
CA GLY A 483 -2.79 36.34 -5.74
C GLY A 483 -2.10 35.73 -4.52
N ASN A 484 -2.39 36.23 -3.32
CA ASN A 484 -1.81 35.73 -2.07
C ASN A 484 -2.49 34.41 -1.66
N PRO A 485 -1.71 33.37 -1.29
CA PRO A 485 -2.27 32.14 -0.73
C PRO A 485 -2.95 32.41 0.62
N ILE A 486 -4.25 32.15 0.70
CA ILE A 486 -5.06 32.26 1.93
C ILE A 486 -5.48 30.90 2.48
N GLY A 487 -5.05 29.82 1.83
CA GLY A 487 -5.46 28.46 2.15
C GLY A 487 -4.93 27.44 1.15
N MET A 488 -5.40 26.21 1.28
CA MET A 488 -4.97 25.09 0.44
C MET A 488 -6.15 24.22 0.03
N LEU A 489 -6.12 23.73 -1.19
CA LEU A 489 -7.01 22.72 -1.73
C LEU A 489 -6.29 21.37 -1.66
N PHE A 490 -6.95 20.37 -1.09
CA PHE A 490 -6.40 19.02 -0.92
C PHE A 490 -7.25 18.00 -1.66
N VAL A 491 -6.57 17.11 -2.38
CA VAL A 491 -7.14 15.87 -2.90
C VAL A 491 -6.18 14.73 -2.61
N GLY A 492 -6.69 13.59 -2.12
CA GLY A 492 -5.83 12.46 -1.81
C GLY A 492 -6.51 11.10 -1.84
N LYS A 493 -5.69 10.06 -1.89
CA LYS A 493 -6.10 8.66 -1.72
C LYS A 493 -5.23 7.95 -0.68
N PRO A 494 -5.77 7.00 0.09
CA PRO A 494 -4.98 6.16 0.97
C PRO A 494 -3.91 5.40 0.17
N GLU A 495 -2.66 5.36 0.64
CA GLU A 495 -1.56 4.64 -0.02
C GLU A 495 -1.82 3.13 -0.16
N VAL A 496 -2.63 2.57 0.74
CA VAL A 496 -3.06 1.16 0.66
C VAL A 496 -3.84 0.87 -0.62
N SER A 497 -4.57 1.85 -1.16
CA SER A 497 -5.28 1.70 -2.44
C SER A 497 -4.30 1.62 -3.61
N LEU A 498 -3.23 2.42 -3.58
CA LEU A 498 -2.13 2.38 -4.56
C LEU A 498 -1.46 1.01 -4.56
N LEU A 499 -1.16 0.50 -3.37
CA LEU A 499 -0.59 -0.84 -3.18
C LEU A 499 -1.52 -1.93 -3.73
N SER A 500 -2.83 -1.85 -3.50
CA SER A 500 -3.76 -2.87 -3.99
C SER A 500 -3.79 -2.95 -5.53
N THR A 501 -3.75 -1.81 -6.22
CA THR A 501 -3.67 -1.74 -7.68
C THR A 501 -2.35 -2.30 -8.20
N ALA A 502 -1.22 -1.90 -7.60
CA ALA A 502 0.10 -2.41 -7.99
C ALA A 502 0.25 -3.92 -7.70
N SER A 503 -0.31 -4.39 -6.59
CA SER A 503 -0.16 -5.76 -6.11
C SER A 503 -0.75 -6.79 -7.07
N ARG A 504 -1.84 -6.45 -7.79
CA ARG A 504 -2.40 -7.33 -8.81
C ARG A 504 -1.44 -7.55 -9.98
N SER A 505 -0.82 -6.47 -10.46
CA SER A 505 0.18 -6.53 -11.52
C SER A 505 1.46 -7.25 -11.06
N ILE A 506 1.85 -7.06 -9.80
CA ILE A 506 2.96 -7.79 -9.17
C ILE A 506 2.65 -9.29 -9.09
N GLU A 507 1.44 -9.68 -8.68
CA GLU A 507 0.99 -11.07 -8.62
C GLU A 507 1.08 -11.76 -9.99
N ILE A 508 0.56 -11.11 -11.04
CA ILE A 508 0.64 -11.61 -12.42
C ILE A 508 2.09 -11.76 -12.87
N THR A 509 2.95 -10.81 -12.52
CA THR A 509 4.39 -10.87 -12.83
C THR A 509 5.01 -12.10 -12.17
N PHE A 510 4.78 -12.31 -10.87
CA PHE A 510 5.32 -13.45 -10.14
C PHE A 510 4.84 -14.80 -10.68
N ILE A 511 3.54 -14.92 -11.00
CA ILE A 511 2.98 -16.13 -11.62
C ILE A 511 3.63 -16.39 -12.98
N THR A 512 3.70 -15.36 -13.83
CA THR A 512 4.26 -15.47 -15.19
C THR A 512 5.73 -15.84 -15.14
N THR A 513 6.53 -15.16 -14.30
CA THR A 513 7.94 -15.47 -14.07
C THR A 513 8.12 -16.91 -13.60
N THR A 514 7.29 -17.37 -12.65
CA THR A 514 7.36 -18.74 -12.13
C THR A 514 7.05 -19.78 -13.21
N ILE A 515 6.02 -19.55 -14.05
CA ILE A 515 5.68 -20.45 -15.16
C ILE A 515 6.83 -20.52 -16.18
N LEU A 516 7.37 -19.36 -16.58
CA LEU A 516 8.49 -19.30 -17.53
C LEU A 516 9.74 -19.98 -16.97
N LEU A 517 10.00 -19.87 -15.67
CA LEU A 517 11.09 -20.57 -15.00
C LEU A 517 10.91 -22.09 -15.05
N ILE A 518 9.73 -22.60 -14.73
CA ILE A 518 9.43 -24.05 -14.82
C ILE A 518 9.62 -24.54 -16.26
N LEU A 519 9.13 -23.79 -17.25
CA LEU A 519 9.30 -24.12 -18.67
C LEU A 519 10.77 -24.06 -19.11
N SER A 520 11.59 -23.18 -18.52
CA SER A 520 13.01 -23.01 -18.86
C SER A 520 13.90 -24.18 -18.41
N VAL A 521 13.43 -25.03 -17.51
CA VAL A 521 14.16 -26.22 -17.05
C VAL A 521 14.40 -27.19 -18.23
N PHE A 522 13.41 -27.36 -19.11
CA PHE A 522 13.51 -28.28 -20.25
C PHE A 522 14.60 -27.88 -21.27
N PRO A 523 14.62 -26.65 -21.83
CA PRO A 523 15.68 -26.24 -22.74
C PRO A 523 17.05 -26.20 -22.07
N SER A 524 17.14 -25.81 -20.79
CA SER A 524 18.40 -25.85 -20.03
C SER A 524 19.00 -27.26 -19.98
N TYR A 525 18.14 -28.28 -19.81
CA TYR A 525 18.55 -29.68 -19.85
C TYR A 525 19.00 -30.12 -21.25
N LEU A 526 18.24 -29.77 -22.29
CA LEU A 526 18.60 -30.10 -23.67
C LEU A 526 19.94 -29.49 -24.10
N ILE A 527 20.17 -28.21 -23.78
CA ILE A 527 21.42 -27.52 -24.09
C ILE A 527 22.60 -28.17 -23.36
N SER A 528 22.44 -28.46 -22.06
CA SER A 528 23.49 -29.13 -21.28
C SER A 528 23.86 -30.50 -21.88
N LYS A 529 22.85 -31.30 -22.23
CA LYS A 529 23.03 -32.62 -22.83
C LYS A 529 23.69 -32.53 -24.21
N TYR A 530 23.28 -31.58 -25.04
CA TYR A 530 23.86 -31.35 -26.36
C TYR A 530 25.34 -30.99 -26.27
N ILE A 531 25.71 -30.01 -25.43
CA ILE A 531 27.12 -29.62 -25.23
C ILE A 531 27.95 -30.80 -24.73
N THR A 532 27.44 -31.57 -23.76
CA THR A 532 28.14 -32.74 -23.23
C THR A 532 28.35 -33.82 -24.30
N SER A 533 27.38 -34.00 -25.22
CA SER A 533 27.48 -34.98 -26.31
C SER A 533 28.53 -34.63 -27.38
N GLN A 534 28.92 -33.36 -27.50
CA GLN A 534 29.94 -32.90 -28.45
C GLN A 534 31.37 -32.99 -27.91
N ILE A 535 31.52 -33.11 -26.58
CA ILE A 535 32.82 -33.19 -25.90
C ILE A 535 33.24 -34.65 -25.67
N LYS A 536 32.28 -35.58 -25.67
CA LYS A 536 32.53 -37.03 -25.72
C LYS A 536 32.85 -37.45 -27.14
#